data_AF-A0A9P5AWF9-F1
#
_entry.id   AF-A0A9P5AWF9-F1
#
_cell.length_a   1.000
_cell.length_b   1.000
_cell.length_c   1.000
_cell.angle_alpha   90.00
_cell.angle_beta   90.00
_cell.angle_gamma   90.00
#
_symmetry.space_group_name_H-M   'P 1'
#
loop_
_entity.id
_entity.type
_entity.pdbx_description
1 polymer ?
#
loop_
_entity_poly.entity_id
_entity_poly.type
_entity_poly.pdbx_seq_one_letter_code
_entity_poly.pdbx_strand_id
1 'polypeptide(L)'
;MGENPPEEAPFPLTDVDRWVLSQTDEEFHKHDWEELKEIIRTNNLSVLKRKPSDLRRYMAWTAETKAEYGSMTNYLLVNRLPQEWGNPPFIPRSTVPFEDPSDYRILINDWPYGLEPDIRHIVVWLRTTVPTDSETGDMTPESRALVQSFIKKTFIDALGPNGESKVLWFKNWVALQS
;
A
#
# COMPACT_ATOMS: atom_id res chain seq x y z
N MET A 1 28.14 -14.03 0.65
CA MET A 1 28.00 -14.49 2.04
C MET A 1 26.54 -14.27 2.42
N GLY A 2 25.80 -15.33 2.72
CA GLY A 2 24.41 -15.21 3.14
C GLY A 2 24.40 -14.68 4.57
N GLU A 3 23.92 -13.46 4.77
CA GLU A 3 23.65 -12.96 6.10
C GLU A 3 22.49 -13.78 6.69
N ASN A 4 22.74 -14.41 7.84
CA ASN A 4 21.70 -15.08 8.61
C ASN A 4 20.61 -14.06 8.97
N PRO A 5 19.32 -14.40 8.84
CA PRO A 5 18.25 -13.49 9.23
C PRO A 5 18.35 -13.16 10.73
N PRO A 6 18.06 -11.91 11.14
CA PRO A 6 18.10 -11.50 12.54
C PRO A 6 17.20 -12.38 13.41
N GLU A 7 17.68 -12.73 14.61
CA GLU A 7 17.11 -13.78 15.49
C GLU A 7 15.64 -13.56 15.91
N GLU A 8 15.08 -12.35 15.77
CA GLU A 8 13.63 -12.13 15.85
C GLU A 8 13.18 -11.16 14.75
N ALA A 9 12.35 -11.64 13.82
CA ALA A 9 11.74 -10.77 12.82
C ALA A 9 10.86 -9.71 13.53
N PRO A 10 10.84 -8.45 13.05
CA PRO A 10 10.10 -7.36 13.71
C PRO A 10 8.57 -7.52 13.65
N PHE A 11 8.10 -8.54 12.94
CA PHE A 11 6.71 -8.99 12.86
C PHE A 11 6.68 -10.48 12.50
N PRO A 12 5.58 -11.20 12.78
CA PRO A 12 5.43 -12.60 12.37
C PRO A 12 5.55 -12.75 10.85
N LEU A 13 6.48 -13.59 10.39
CA LEU A 13 6.63 -13.90 8.98
C LEU A 13 5.66 -15.00 8.56
N THR A 14 4.93 -14.75 7.47
CA THR A 14 4.12 -15.77 6.80
C THR A 14 5.01 -16.76 6.05
N ASP A 15 4.45 -17.90 5.65
CA ASP A 15 5.17 -18.87 4.81
C ASP A 15 5.61 -18.25 3.49
N VAL A 16 4.83 -17.32 2.94
CA VAL A 16 5.17 -16.60 1.72
C VAL A 16 6.34 -15.65 1.97
N ASP A 17 6.39 -14.95 3.11
CA ASP A 17 7.52 -14.09 3.45
C ASP A 17 8.82 -14.90 3.59
N ARG A 18 8.74 -16.08 4.23
CA ARG A 18 9.90 -16.99 4.35
C ARG A 18 10.35 -17.51 3.00
N TRP A 19 9.42 -17.86 2.12
CA TRP A 19 9.72 -18.28 0.76
C TRP A 19 10.41 -17.14 -0.02
N VAL A 20 9.88 -15.92 0.00
CA VAL A 20 10.52 -14.75 -0.64
C VAL A 20 11.93 -14.53 -0.09
N LEU A 21 12.10 -14.58 1.23
CA LEU A 21 13.41 -14.40 1.87
C LEU A 21 14.43 -15.50 1.54
N SER A 22 13.98 -16.66 1.05
CA SER A 22 14.85 -17.76 0.61
C SER A 22 15.44 -17.56 -0.79
N GLN A 23 14.90 -16.61 -1.56
CA GLN A 23 15.32 -16.32 -2.94
C GLN A 23 16.38 -15.21 -2.99
N THR A 24 17.12 -15.16 -4.11
CA THR A 24 17.88 -13.96 -4.51
C THR A 24 16.99 -12.94 -5.24
N ASP A 25 17.49 -11.72 -5.41
CA ASP A 25 16.78 -10.67 -6.14
C ASP A 25 16.62 -11.00 -7.63
N GLU A 26 17.55 -11.77 -8.20
CA GLU A 26 17.56 -12.22 -9.59
C GLU A 26 16.55 -13.36 -9.83
N GLU A 27 16.33 -14.20 -8.83
CA GLU A 27 15.34 -15.28 -8.87
C GLU A 27 13.91 -14.80 -8.63
N PHE A 28 13.76 -13.62 -8.03
CA PHE A 28 12.45 -13.06 -7.74
C PHE A 28 11.76 -12.56 -9.02
N HIS A 29 10.60 -13.14 -9.33
CA HIS A 29 9.75 -12.69 -10.42
C HIS A 29 9.05 -11.38 -10.05
N LYS A 30 9.38 -10.31 -10.77
CA LYS A 30 8.73 -9.00 -10.61
C LYS A 30 7.43 -8.99 -11.39
N HIS A 31 6.40 -8.39 -10.81
CA HIS A 31 5.11 -8.25 -11.48
C HIS A 31 5.19 -7.21 -12.60
N ASP A 32 4.84 -7.65 -13.80
CA ASP A 32 4.66 -6.77 -14.95
C ASP A 32 3.25 -6.12 -14.96
N TRP A 33 2.99 -5.27 -15.94
CA TRP A 33 1.72 -4.53 -16.03
C TRP A 33 0.50 -5.43 -16.27
N GLU A 34 0.62 -6.48 -17.08
CA GLU A 34 -0.49 -7.37 -17.41
C GLU A 34 -0.79 -8.32 -16.23
N GLU A 35 0.24 -8.79 -15.55
CA GLU A 35 0.11 -9.54 -14.30
C GLU A 35 -0.60 -8.72 -13.23
N LEU A 36 -0.22 -7.44 -13.06
CA LEU A 36 -0.90 -6.54 -12.12
C LEU A 36 -2.38 -6.36 -12.46
N LYS A 37 -2.74 -6.22 -13.74
CA LYS A 37 -4.16 -6.16 -14.14
C LYS A 37 -4.90 -7.40 -13.72
N GLU A 38 -4.33 -8.59 -13.96
CA GLU A 38 -4.97 -9.85 -13.62
C GLU A 38 -5.09 -10.05 -12.11
N ILE A 39 -4.04 -9.71 -11.35
CA ILE A 39 -4.04 -9.75 -9.88
C ILE A 39 -5.14 -8.86 -9.30
N ILE A 40 -5.27 -7.63 -9.80
CA ILE A 40 -6.28 -6.68 -9.32
C ILE A 40 -7.68 -7.12 -9.76
N ARG A 41 -7.84 -7.59 -11.00
CA ARG A 41 -9.11 -8.08 -11.53
C ARG A 41 -9.65 -9.28 -10.74
N THR A 42 -8.75 -10.18 -10.33
CA THR A 42 -9.09 -11.36 -9.51
C THR A 42 -9.07 -11.09 -8.01
N ASN A 43 -8.71 -9.86 -7.60
CA ASN A 43 -8.52 -9.43 -6.23
C ASN A 43 -7.55 -10.33 -5.43
N ASN A 44 -6.61 -10.99 -6.11
CA ASN A 44 -5.59 -11.86 -5.51
C ASN A 44 -4.40 -11.06 -4.98
N LEU A 45 -4.66 -10.03 -4.17
CA LEU A 45 -3.63 -9.10 -3.67
C LEU A 45 -2.56 -9.78 -2.81
N SER A 46 -2.82 -11.01 -2.36
CA SER A 46 -1.91 -11.80 -1.53
C SER A 46 -0.55 -12.06 -2.18
N VAL A 47 -0.47 -12.08 -3.53
CA VAL A 47 0.76 -12.34 -4.29
C VAL A 47 1.62 -11.10 -4.50
N LEU A 48 1.12 -9.91 -4.15
CA LEU A 48 1.87 -8.67 -4.26
C LEU A 48 2.90 -8.61 -3.12
N LYS A 49 4.11 -9.08 -3.41
CA LYS A 49 5.22 -9.16 -2.45
C LYS A 49 6.33 -8.18 -2.80
N ARG A 50 7.17 -7.90 -1.80
CA ARG A 50 8.41 -7.14 -2.00
C ARG A 50 9.49 -8.07 -2.53
N LYS A 51 10.41 -7.52 -3.31
CA LYS A 51 11.64 -8.22 -3.70
C LYS A 51 12.44 -8.62 -2.44
N PRO A 52 13.23 -9.71 -2.44
CA PRO A 52 13.88 -10.21 -1.22
C PRO A 52 14.75 -9.16 -0.50
N SER A 53 15.58 -8.40 -1.21
CA SER A 53 16.38 -7.32 -0.58
C SER A 53 15.54 -6.14 -0.07
N ASP A 54 14.41 -5.84 -0.70
CA ASP A 54 13.47 -4.82 -0.22
C ASP A 54 12.74 -5.31 1.04
N LEU A 55 12.38 -6.60 1.12
CA LEU A 55 11.78 -7.18 2.30
C LEU A 55 12.75 -7.19 3.49
N ARG A 56 14.02 -7.55 3.29
CA ARG A 56 15.05 -7.48 4.35
C ARG A 56 15.25 -6.05 4.86
N ARG A 57 15.34 -5.08 3.95
CA ARG A 57 15.44 -3.65 4.31
C ARG A 57 14.19 -3.15 5.02
N TYR A 58 13.01 -3.58 4.58
CA TYR A 58 11.75 -3.24 5.25
C TYR A 58 11.71 -3.78 6.67
N MET A 59 12.18 -5.02 6.89
CA MET A 59 12.29 -5.60 8.23
C MET A 59 13.25 -4.78 9.11
N ALA A 60 14.46 -4.49 8.63
CA ALA A 60 15.41 -3.66 9.38
C ALA A 60 14.81 -2.30 9.77
N TRP A 61 14.23 -1.59 8.79
CA TRP A 61 13.55 -0.33 9.01
C TRP A 61 12.37 -0.46 9.99
N THR A 62 11.61 -1.55 9.92
CA THR A 62 10.48 -1.78 10.83
C THR A 62 10.95 -1.96 12.27
N ALA A 63 12.06 -2.67 12.49
CA ALA A 63 12.66 -2.82 13.81
C ALA A 63 13.10 -1.48 14.39
N GLU A 64 13.86 -0.70 13.60
CA GLU A 64 14.33 0.64 13.98
C GLU A 64 13.17 1.60 14.25
N THR A 65 12.18 1.62 13.36
CA THR A 65 10.99 2.47 13.48
C THR A 65 10.18 2.14 14.73
N LYS A 66 10.03 0.85 15.06
CA LYS A 66 9.36 0.44 16.31
C LYS A 66 10.16 0.85 17.54
N ALA A 67 11.49 0.75 17.50
CA ALA A 67 12.33 1.17 18.61
C ALA A 67 12.27 2.70 18.86
N GLU A 68 12.22 3.50 17.79
CA GLU A 68 12.21 4.97 17.90
C GLU A 68 10.81 5.56 18.10
N TYR A 69 9.81 5.09 17.34
CA TYR A 69 8.47 5.68 17.31
C TYR A 69 7.42 4.83 18.04
N GLY A 70 7.76 3.64 18.53
CA GLY A 70 6.84 2.67 19.13
C GLY A 70 5.96 1.92 18.12
N SER A 71 5.61 2.55 16.99
CA SER A 71 4.84 1.93 15.90
C SER A 71 5.07 2.63 14.56
N MET A 72 4.84 1.91 13.47
CA MET A 72 4.86 2.47 12.12
C MET A 72 3.78 3.53 11.94
N THR A 73 2.60 3.36 12.55
CA THR A 73 1.53 4.37 12.55
C THR A 73 2.00 5.69 13.13
N ASN A 74 2.68 5.66 14.29
CA ASN A 74 3.21 6.88 14.89
C ASN A 74 4.31 7.51 14.02
N TYR A 75 5.19 6.70 13.42
CA TYR A 75 6.16 7.21 12.43
C TYR A 75 5.47 7.94 11.27
N LEU A 76 4.40 7.37 10.71
CA LEU A 76 3.66 7.99 9.60
C LEU A 76 3.03 9.32 10.02
N LEU A 77 2.41 9.37 11.21
CA LEU A 77 1.80 10.59 11.75
C LEU A 77 2.82 11.70 11.98
N VAL A 78 4.00 11.36 12.51
CA VAL A 78 5.04 12.33 12.83
C VAL A 78 5.79 12.81 11.58
N ASN A 79 6.07 11.91 10.63
CA ASN A 79 7.03 12.18 9.56
C ASN A 79 6.41 12.32 8.17
N ARG A 80 5.22 11.76 7.92
CA ARG A 80 4.71 11.55 6.54
C ARG A 80 3.35 12.18 6.28
N LEU A 81 2.46 12.13 7.25
CA LEU A 81 1.10 12.66 7.17
C LEU A 81 1.04 14.11 7.68
N PRO A 82 0.04 14.90 7.25
CA PRO A 82 -0.12 16.27 7.75
C PRO A 82 -0.32 16.30 9.27
N GLN A 83 0.41 17.18 9.96
CA GLN A 83 0.37 17.28 11.43
C GLN A 83 -1.03 17.66 11.93
N GLU A 84 -1.80 18.38 11.13
CA GLU A 84 -3.17 18.81 11.42
C GLU A 84 -4.14 17.63 11.52
N TRP A 85 -3.77 16.44 11.03
CA TRP A 85 -4.61 15.25 11.15
C TRP A 85 -4.69 14.76 12.59
N GLY A 86 -3.68 15.05 13.42
CA GLY A 86 -3.59 14.59 14.80
C GLY A 86 -3.49 13.07 14.91
N ASN A 87 -3.98 12.52 16.01
CA ASN A 87 -4.00 11.07 16.25
C ASN A 87 -5.35 10.45 15.89
N PRO A 88 -5.38 9.17 15.45
CA PRO A 88 -6.62 8.46 15.23
C PRO A 88 -7.40 8.21 16.55
N PRO A 89 -8.74 8.10 16.52
CA PRO A 89 -9.59 8.18 15.33
C PRO A 89 -9.64 9.59 14.75
N PHE A 90 -9.47 9.70 13.43
CA PHE A 90 -9.45 11.00 12.75
C PHE A 90 -10.85 11.62 12.71
N ILE A 91 -10.90 12.95 12.80
CA ILE A 91 -12.11 13.75 12.59
C ILE A 91 -11.97 14.46 11.23
N PRO A 92 -12.44 13.86 10.13
CA PRO A 92 -12.31 14.48 8.81
C PRO A 92 -13.18 15.74 8.71
N ARG A 93 -12.82 16.65 7.81
CA ARG A 93 -13.64 17.84 7.50
C ARG A 93 -14.90 17.48 6.74
N SER A 94 -14.85 16.48 5.87
CA SER A 94 -16.00 15.90 5.19
C SER A 94 -16.23 14.45 5.61
N THR A 95 -17.49 14.02 5.65
CA THR A 95 -17.84 12.60 5.81
C THR A 95 -17.78 11.83 4.49
N VAL A 96 -17.65 12.51 3.35
CA VAL A 96 -17.55 11.91 2.02
C VAL A 96 -16.07 11.73 1.66
N PRO A 97 -15.60 10.50 1.37
CA PRO A 97 -14.19 10.31 1.05
C PRO A 97 -13.77 11.11 -0.20
N PHE A 98 -12.55 11.65 -0.17
CA PHE A 98 -11.95 12.49 -1.21
C PHE A 98 -12.63 13.83 -1.52
N GLU A 99 -13.69 14.23 -0.80
CA GLU A 99 -14.38 15.51 -1.05
C GLU A 99 -13.53 16.71 -0.64
N ASP A 100 -12.94 16.69 0.55
CA ASP A 100 -12.05 17.75 1.06
C ASP A 100 -10.57 17.35 0.85
N PRO A 101 -9.77 18.14 0.13
CA PRO A 101 -8.34 17.88 -0.07
C PRO A 101 -7.50 17.81 1.20
N SER A 102 -7.97 18.37 2.32
CA SER A 102 -7.31 18.26 3.62
C SER A 102 -7.50 16.90 4.29
N ASP A 103 -8.42 16.06 3.79
CA ASP A 103 -8.74 14.75 4.35
C ASP A 103 -8.04 13.57 3.66
N TYR A 104 -7.20 13.83 2.65
CA TYR A 104 -6.36 12.80 2.05
C TYR A 104 -4.93 13.25 1.77
N ARG A 105 -4.01 12.29 1.67
CA ARG A 105 -2.61 12.53 1.34
C ARG A 105 -2.10 11.48 0.37
N ILE A 106 -1.55 11.93 -0.75
CA ILE A 106 -0.93 11.09 -1.78
C ILE A 106 0.57 11.06 -1.53
N LEU A 107 1.15 9.87 -1.39
CA LEU A 107 2.58 9.67 -1.15
C LEU A 107 3.13 8.59 -2.08
N ILE A 108 4.40 8.72 -2.47
CA ILE A 108 5.13 7.59 -3.03
C ILE A 108 5.32 6.56 -1.91
N ASN A 109 5.11 5.28 -2.21
CA ASN A 109 5.34 4.20 -1.26
C ASN A 109 6.85 4.02 -1.07
N ASP A 110 7.34 4.18 0.17
CA ASP A 110 8.76 3.98 0.50
C ASP A 110 9.19 2.52 0.40
N TRP A 111 8.21 1.62 0.52
CA TRP A 111 8.41 0.18 0.55
C TRP A 111 7.56 -0.48 -0.54
N PRO A 112 7.84 -0.18 -1.82
CA PRO A 112 7.06 -0.67 -2.94
C PRO A 112 7.13 -2.20 -3.04
N TYR A 113 6.23 -2.77 -3.83
CA TYR A 113 6.28 -4.19 -4.17
C TYR A 113 7.36 -4.44 -5.21
N GLY A 114 7.68 -5.72 -5.43
CA GLY A 114 8.60 -6.14 -6.49
C GLY A 114 7.93 -6.00 -7.85
N LEU A 115 7.93 -4.78 -8.38
CA LEU A 115 7.33 -4.41 -9.66
C LEU A 115 8.43 -4.17 -10.71
N GLU A 116 8.08 -4.20 -11.99
CA GLU A 116 8.99 -3.76 -13.05
C GLU A 116 9.44 -2.29 -12.86
N PRO A 117 10.66 -1.91 -13.30
CA PRO A 117 11.26 -0.60 -13.00
C PRO A 117 10.45 0.64 -13.39
N ASP A 118 9.61 0.52 -14.42
CA ASP A 118 8.80 1.61 -14.95
C ASP A 118 7.45 1.77 -14.25
N ILE A 119 7.16 0.92 -13.25
CA ILE A 119 5.93 0.96 -12.47
C ILE A 119 6.19 1.71 -11.16
N ARG A 120 5.38 2.74 -10.90
CA ARG A 120 5.45 3.55 -9.67
C ARG A 120 4.35 3.14 -8.69
N HIS A 121 4.73 2.77 -7.47
CA HIS A 121 3.78 2.44 -6.40
C HIS A 121 3.51 3.68 -5.53
N ILE A 122 2.26 4.13 -5.53
CA ILE A 122 1.76 5.28 -4.77
C ILE A 122 0.75 4.78 -3.74
N VAL A 123 0.68 5.42 -2.58
CA VAL A 123 -0.34 5.21 -1.56
C VAL A 123 -1.18 6.47 -1.38
N VAL A 124 -2.48 6.29 -1.20
CA VAL A 124 -3.42 7.37 -0.87
C VAL A 124 -3.98 7.11 0.51
N TRP A 125 -3.63 7.98 1.45
CA TRP A 125 -4.12 7.95 2.83
C TRP A 125 -5.38 8.79 2.95
N LEU A 126 -6.34 8.33 3.73
CA LEU A 126 -7.59 9.03 3.99
C LEU A 126 -7.83 9.16 5.50
N ARG A 127 -8.42 10.28 5.93
CA ARG A 127 -8.99 10.47 7.27
C ARG A 127 -10.40 9.91 7.39
N THR A 128 -11.10 9.80 6.27
CA THR A 128 -12.44 9.19 6.17
C THR A 128 -12.33 7.68 6.04
N THR A 129 -13.31 6.97 6.60
CA THR A 129 -13.48 5.55 6.35
C THR A 129 -14.10 5.35 4.97
N VAL A 130 -13.64 4.34 4.23
CA VAL A 130 -14.28 3.92 2.98
C VAL A 130 -15.23 2.77 3.33
N PRO A 131 -16.56 2.94 3.16
CA PRO A 131 -17.52 1.90 3.49
C PRO A 131 -17.22 0.57 2.78
N THR A 132 -17.36 -0.51 3.53
CA THR A 132 -17.21 -1.88 3.03
C THR A 132 -18.52 -2.64 3.23
N ASP A 133 -18.76 -3.59 2.34
CA ASP A 133 -19.79 -4.60 2.49
C ASP A 133 -19.53 -5.44 3.74
N SER A 134 -20.55 -5.63 4.57
CA SER A 134 -20.41 -6.29 5.87
C SER A 134 -20.23 -7.80 5.79
N GLU A 135 -20.64 -8.43 4.69
CA GLU A 135 -20.54 -9.88 4.52
C GLU A 135 -19.17 -10.28 3.93
N THR A 136 -18.71 -9.53 2.95
CA THR A 136 -17.49 -9.83 2.18
C THR A 136 -16.26 -9.04 2.66
N GLY A 137 -16.46 -7.89 3.33
CA GLY A 137 -15.39 -6.98 3.72
C GLY A 137 -14.77 -6.18 2.57
N ASP A 138 -15.28 -6.33 1.34
CA ASP A 138 -14.83 -5.55 0.17
C ASP A 138 -15.54 -4.18 0.12
N MET A 139 -15.08 -3.25 -0.69
CA MET A 139 -15.75 -1.96 -0.89
C MET A 139 -17.17 -2.14 -1.44
N THR A 140 -18.11 -1.33 -0.93
CA THR A 140 -19.44 -1.25 -1.56
C THR A 140 -19.34 -0.75 -3.01
N PRO A 141 -20.32 -1.03 -3.88
CA PRO A 141 -20.33 -0.49 -5.25
C PRO A 141 -20.20 1.04 -5.30
N GLU A 142 -20.85 1.75 -4.38
CA GLU A 142 -20.81 3.21 -4.27
C GLU A 142 -19.40 3.69 -3.88
N SER A 143 -18.78 3.02 -2.91
CA SER A 143 -17.42 3.32 -2.47
C SER A 143 -16.41 3.08 -3.58
N ARG A 144 -16.57 2.00 -4.35
CA ARG A 144 -15.73 1.69 -5.51
C ARG A 144 -15.88 2.74 -6.61
N ALA A 145 -17.10 3.18 -6.91
CA ALA A 145 -17.35 4.24 -7.90
C ALA A 145 -16.75 5.59 -7.46
N LEU A 146 -16.81 5.90 -6.16
CA LEU A 146 -16.23 7.10 -5.59
C LEU A 146 -14.70 7.10 -5.66
N VAL A 147 -14.04 5.99 -5.29
CA VAL A 147 -12.59 5.83 -5.48
C VAL A 147 -12.22 5.91 -6.96
N GLN A 148 -12.94 5.21 -7.84
CA GLN A 148 -12.69 5.27 -9.29
C GLN A 148 -12.78 6.70 -9.83
N SER A 149 -13.76 7.48 -9.38
CA SER A 149 -13.93 8.87 -9.79
C SER A 149 -12.77 9.75 -9.32
N PHE A 150 -12.31 9.56 -8.08
CA PHE A 150 -11.13 10.23 -7.55
C PHE A 150 -9.86 9.88 -8.34
N ILE A 151 -9.64 8.58 -8.60
CA ILE A 151 -8.48 8.09 -9.38
C ILE A 151 -8.51 8.67 -10.79
N LYS A 152 -9.69 8.68 -11.42
CA LYS A 152 -9.86 9.24 -12.76
C LYS A 152 -9.44 10.70 -12.81
N LYS A 153 -10.04 11.52 -11.95
CA LYS A 153 -9.79 12.98 -11.90
C LYS A 153 -8.33 13.31 -11.55
N THR A 154 -7.73 12.55 -10.63
CA THR A 154 -6.44 12.89 -10.03
C THR A 154 -5.24 12.38 -10.83
N PHE A 155 -5.34 11.15 -11.35
CA PHE A 155 -4.21 10.46 -11.98
C PHE A 155 -4.43 10.25 -13.48
N ILE A 156 -5.57 9.67 -13.87
CA ILE A 156 -5.82 9.30 -15.27
C ILE A 156 -5.90 10.54 -16.15
N ASP A 157 -6.72 11.52 -15.77
CA ASP A 157 -6.96 12.72 -16.59
C ASP A 157 -5.69 13.57 -16.71
N ALA A 158 -4.84 13.57 -15.67
CA ALA A 158 -3.54 14.24 -15.67
C ALA A 158 -2.53 13.63 -16.65
N LEU A 159 -2.69 12.35 -17.03
CA LEU A 159 -1.85 11.65 -18.00
C LEU A 159 -2.32 11.85 -19.46
N GLY A 160 -3.46 12.51 -19.67
CA GLY A 160 -4.00 12.79 -21.00
C GLY A 160 -4.51 11.54 -21.73
N PRO A 161 -4.48 11.52 -23.07
CA PRO A 161 -4.92 10.38 -23.87
C PRO A 161 -4.21 9.09 -23.44
N ASN A 162 -4.99 8.01 -23.28
CA ASN A 162 -4.54 6.71 -22.77
C ASN A 162 -4.13 6.68 -21.29
N GLY A 163 -4.53 7.67 -20.47
CA GLY A 163 -4.29 7.64 -19.02
C GLY A 163 -4.89 6.39 -18.34
N GLU A 164 -6.05 5.92 -18.81
CA GLU A 164 -6.74 4.75 -18.24
C GLU A 164 -5.90 3.48 -18.34
N SER A 165 -5.09 3.33 -19.40
CA SER A 165 -4.24 2.15 -19.56
C SER A 165 -2.95 2.21 -18.74
N LYS A 166 -2.70 3.32 -18.03
CA LYS A 166 -1.46 3.62 -17.28
C LYS A 166 -1.67 3.72 -15.77
N VAL A 167 -2.91 3.55 -15.31
CA VAL A 167 -3.25 3.64 -13.88
C VAL A 167 -4.03 2.40 -13.48
N LEU A 168 -3.48 1.66 -12.52
CA LEU A 168 -4.17 0.61 -11.81
C LEU A 168 -4.29 1.01 -10.34
N TRP A 169 -5.34 0.55 -9.67
CA TRP A 169 -5.51 0.79 -8.25
C TRP A 169 -6.21 -0.40 -7.60
N PHE A 170 -5.92 -0.60 -6.33
CA PHE A 170 -6.58 -1.56 -5.47
C PHE A 170 -6.64 -0.98 -4.06
N LYS A 171 -7.48 -1.56 -3.21
CA LYS A 171 -7.50 -1.30 -1.77
C LYS A 171 -7.16 -2.60 -1.07
N ASN A 172 -6.14 -2.60 -0.23
CA ASN A 172 -5.81 -3.78 0.57
C ASN A 172 -6.98 -4.15 1.50
N TRP A 173 -7.21 -5.46 1.63
CA TRP A 173 -8.05 -6.04 2.66
C TRP A 173 -7.59 -5.61 4.05
N VAL A 174 -8.51 -5.49 5.01
CA VAL A 174 -8.18 -5.19 6.40
C VAL A 174 -7.14 -6.18 6.96
N ALA A 175 -7.23 -7.46 6.57
CA ALA A 175 -6.30 -8.52 6.99
C ALA A 175 -4.87 -8.42 6.40
N LEU A 176 -4.66 -7.60 5.35
CA LEU A 176 -3.36 -7.42 4.68
C LEU A 176 -2.74 -6.05 4.97
N GLN A 177 -3.34 -5.25 5.85
CA GLN A 177 -2.81 -3.96 6.26
C GLN A 177 -1.79 -4.17 7.38
N SER A 178 -0.59 -3.58 7.21
CA SER A 178 0.48 -3.56 8.20
C SER A 178 0.17 -2.64 9.38
#